data_AF-A0A2V9LHD3-F1
#
_entry.id   AF-A0A2V9LHD3-F1
#
_cell.length_a   1.000
_cell.length_b   1.000
_cell.length_c   1.000
_cell.angle_alpha   90.00
_cell.angle_beta   90.00
_cell.angle_gamma   90.00
#
_symmetry.space_group_name_H-M   'P 1'
#
loop_
_entity.id
_entity.type
_entity.pdbx_description
1 polymer ?
#
loop_
_entity_poly.entity_id
_entity_poly.type
_entity_poly.pdbx_seq_one_letter_code
_entity_poly.pdbx_strand_id
1 'polypeptide(L)'
;MKSHNKARCRVSRIDHPRRRAPSPESRWLVVVQFAVAAMSPSPLRLGNKIGGEDTAATKRPNRTTTRWFFVLAAILTGFAGVSAREYPPEVPLPSPFTLPAPTVRVLPNGLKVIVIERHSLPVLTLRLVVKAGSEADPAQLSGTAQFVAGLLDEGTARRSALEIAQAIDQVGGTIQTGAEWDDSFAEISVLADHAELAFDLLADMILHPAFAPAEVERARKQALSTLQIMREDPAYLADAVFSRIELAGTAYGHPADGTADSVRRLSAQDLRDFHARYYAPARAILAVVGDIPAEDAFRGAERFFGDWQATGGCSPASPDPISNPPALAASRQVVIIDKPDAVQTEIRIGNLGIRRDSPDYDALTIANQILGGPATNRLFKALRSQHGLTYGASSDLTCYEAAGTWEAKTSTRTPETMKSVQLMLEQMKRLRDHPITD
;
A
#
# COMPACT_ATOMS: atom_id res chain seq x y z
N MET A 1 31.97 -24.38 33.37
CA MET A 1 31.97 -25.29 32.21
C MET A 1 30.80 -24.94 31.27
N LYS A 2 30.65 -25.65 30.14
CA LYS A 2 29.62 -25.43 29.10
C LYS A 2 28.19 -25.61 29.67
N SER A 3 27.11 -25.11 29.05
CA SER A 3 26.92 -24.71 27.64
C SER A 3 25.95 -23.52 27.46
N HIS A 4 25.81 -23.04 26.22
CA HIS A 4 24.72 -22.18 25.76
C HIS A 4 24.00 -22.89 24.61
N ASN A 5 22.67 -22.83 24.57
CA ASN A 5 21.89 -23.36 23.46
C ASN A 5 21.32 -22.20 22.62
N LYS A 6 21.84 -22.00 21.40
CA LYS A 6 21.33 -20.97 20.46
C LYS A 6 20.45 -21.64 19.41
N ALA A 7 19.14 -21.42 19.50
CA ALA A 7 18.26 -21.64 18.34
C ALA A 7 18.71 -20.71 17.19
N ARG A 8 18.83 -21.28 15.98
CA ARG A 8 19.08 -20.52 14.75
C ARG A 8 17.95 -20.81 13.76
N CYS A 9 17.22 -19.78 13.34
CA CYS A 9 16.45 -19.87 12.09
C CYS A 9 17.41 -20.18 10.94
N ARG A 10 17.05 -21.12 10.07
CA ARG A 10 17.94 -21.64 9.03
C ARG A 10 17.32 -21.45 7.66
N VAL A 11 17.59 -20.31 7.02
CA VAL A 11 17.28 -20.09 5.61
C VAL A 11 18.11 -21.07 4.78
N SER A 12 17.45 -21.92 3.99
CA SER A 12 18.10 -22.95 3.17
C SER A 12 17.90 -22.69 1.68
N ARG A 13 18.95 -22.29 0.97
CA ARG A 13 19.01 -22.29 -0.50
C ARG A 13 19.15 -23.74 -0.97
N ILE A 14 18.34 -24.17 -1.93
CA ILE A 14 18.37 -25.54 -2.47
C ILE A 14 18.95 -25.52 -3.88
N ASP A 15 20.21 -25.94 -3.99
CA ASP A 15 20.71 -26.57 -5.22
C ASP A 15 20.36 -28.08 -5.17
N HIS A 16 20.07 -28.66 -6.33
CA HIS A 16 19.83 -30.10 -6.49
C HIS A 16 21.16 -30.87 -6.60
N PRO A 17 21.25 -32.17 -6.19
CA PRO A 17 20.18 -33.16 -6.43
C PRO A 17 19.97 -34.31 -5.39
N ARG A 18 18.95 -35.14 -5.67
CA ARG A 18 18.67 -36.53 -5.19
C ARG A 18 18.19 -36.80 -3.75
N ARG A 19 16.87 -36.99 -3.64
CA ARG A 19 16.12 -38.00 -2.84
C ARG A 19 16.34 -38.09 -1.31
N ARG A 20 15.39 -37.48 -0.57
CA ARG A 20 14.44 -38.23 0.29
C ARG A 20 13.02 -37.69 0.03
N ALA A 21 11.99 -38.52 0.21
CA ALA A 21 10.60 -38.10 0.12
C ALA A 21 10.11 -37.59 1.49
N PRO A 22 9.52 -36.38 1.60
CA PRO A 22 8.89 -35.90 2.83
C PRO A 22 7.51 -36.55 3.08
N SER A 23 7.00 -36.42 4.30
CA SER A 23 5.66 -36.86 4.71
C SER A 23 4.55 -35.88 4.30
N PRO A 24 3.26 -36.29 4.31
CA PRO A 24 2.17 -35.53 3.69
C PRO A 24 1.70 -34.24 4.40
N GLU A 25 2.31 -33.85 5.52
CA GLU A 25 1.72 -32.88 6.48
C GLU A 25 2.51 -31.56 6.64
N SER A 26 3.62 -31.38 5.93
CA SER A 26 4.38 -30.12 5.95
C SER A 26 3.61 -28.99 5.24
N ARG A 27 3.40 -27.87 5.94
CA ARG A 27 2.79 -26.66 5.37
C ARG A 27 3.84 -25.71 4.85
N TRP A 28 3.63 -25.23 3.63
CA TRP A 28 4.57 -24.39 2.90
C TRP A 28 4.07 -22.95 2.85
N LEU A 29 4.99 -22.01 2.69
CA LEU A 29 4.76 -20.65 2.19
C LEU A 29 5.64 -20.52 0.94
N VAL A 30 5.16 -19.88 -0.14
CA VAL A 30 5.91 -19.83 -1.40
C VAL A 30 6.04 -18.40 -1.92
N VAL A 31 7.27 -17.89 -1.87
CA VAL A 31 7.68 -16.66 -2.57
C VAL A 31 8.34 -17.04 -3.89
N VAL A 32 7.89 -16.51 -5.03
CA VAL A 32 8.49 -16.78 -6.36
C VAL A 32 8.87 -15.48 -7.09
N GLN A 33 10.15 -15.30 -7.35
CA GLN A 33 10.72 -14.15 -8.06
C GLN A 33 10.89 -14.43 -9.58
N PHE A 34 10.76 -13.40 -10.42
CA PHE A 34 11.02 -13.42 -11.87
C PHE A 34 12.06 -12.35 -12.28
N ALA A 35 12.43 -12.37 -13.56
CA ALA A 35 13.10 -11.27 -14.24
C ALA A 35 12.36 -11.00 -15.55
N VAL A 36 12.30 -9.72 -15.95
CA VAL A 36 11.72 -9.26 -17.22
C VAL A 36 12.76 -8.40 -17.92
N ALA A 37 13.06 -8.72 -19.18
CA ALA A 37 13.86 -7.87 -20.04
C ALA A 37 12.94 -6.85 -20.74
N ALA A 38 13.33 -5.57 -20.72
CA ALA A 38 12.56 -4.50 -21.35
C ALA A 38 12.67 -4.54 -22.88
N MET A 39 11.60 -4.17 -23.60
CA MET A 39 11.61 -3.98 -25.06
C MET A 39 10.70 -2.82 -25.50
N SER A 40 11.08 -2.19 -26.61
CA SER A 40 10.55 -0.91 -27.13
C SER A 40 9.08 -0.96 -27.57
N PRO A 41 8.31 0.14 -27.44
CA PRO A 41 6.94 0.23 -27.96
C PRO A 41 6.90 0.26 -29.50
N SER A 42 5.76 -0.20 -30.06
CA SER A 42 5.34 0.06 -31.44
C SER A 42 3.80 -0.08 -31.55
N PRO A 43 3.09 0.70 -32.39
CA PRO A 43 1.65 0.89 -32.24
C PRO A 43 0.79 -0.20 -32.90
N LEU A 44 -0.30 -0.58 -32.24
CA LEU A 44 -1.34 -1.44 -32.81
C LEU A 44 -2.24 -0.67 -33.79
N ARG A 45 -2.74 -1.37 -34.82
CA ARG A 45 -3.86 -0.92 -35.67
C ARG A 45 -5.07 -1.83 -35.40
N LEU A 46 -6.21 -1.26 -35.04
CA LEU A 46 -7.47 -2.00 -35.01
C LEU A 46 -7.97 -2.27 -36.44
N GLY A 47 -8.56 -3.45 -36.65
CA GLY A 47 -9.27 -3.83 -37.87
C GLY A 47 -10.68 -4.31 -37.53
N ASN A 48 -11.69 -3.52 -37.86
CA ASN A 48 -13.11 -3.79 -37.57
C ASN A 48 -13.79 -4.52 -38.75
N LYS A 49 -14.63 -5.53 -38.48
CA LYS A 49 -15.72 -5.96 -39.38
C LYS A 49 -16.82 -6.79 -38.68
N ILE A 50 -18.03 -6.74 -39.24
CA ILE A 50 -19.30 -7.19 -38.64
C ILE A 50 -20.13 -8.00 -39.66
N GLY A 51 -20.91 -8.99 -39.20
CA GLY A 51 -22.02 -9.64 -39.92
C GLY A 51 -21.69 -10.93 -40.70
N GLY A 52 -22.62 -11.89 -40.90
CA GLY A 52 -23.99 -11.98 -40.34
C GLY A 52 -24.85 -13.15 -40.91
N GLU A 53 -25.74 -13.69 -40.05
CA GLU A 53 -27.05 -14.37 -40.28
C GLU A 53 -27.26 -15.69 -41.09
N ASP A 54 -28.37 -16.38 -40.71
CA ASP A 54 -29.28 -17.27 -41.47
C ASP A 54 -28.84 -18.67 -42.03
N THR A 55 -29.67 -19.72 -42.19
CA THR A 55 -30.97 -20.25 -41.64
C THR A 55 -31.09 -21.75 -42.09
N ALA A 56 -31.95 -22.69 -41.66
CA ALA A 56 -33.00 -22.86 -40.62
C ALA A 56 -32.95 -24.35 -40.10
N ALA A 57 -33.94 -25.26 -39.96
CA ALA A 57 -35.39 -25.37 -40.23
C ALA A 57 -36.10 -26.42 -39.30
N THR A 58 -36.98 -27.32 -39.79
CA THR A 58 -38.01 -28.05 -39.00
C THR A 58 -38.23 -29.56 -39.34
N LYS A 59 -38.73 -30.37 -38.38
CA LYS A 59 -39.57 -31.59 -38.65
C LYS A 59 -40.33 -32.20 -37.43
N ARG A 60 -41.60 -32.59 -37.66
CA ARG A 60 -42.56 -33.46 -36.90
C ARG A 60 -43.70 -33.84 -37.91
N PRO A 61 -44.83 -34.58 -37.64
CA PRO A 61 -45.33 -35.25 -36.40
C PRO A 61 -45.94 -36.68 -36.58
N ASN A 62 -46.33 -37.34 -35.47
CA ASN A 62 -47.60 -38.09 -35.22
C ASN A 62 -47.60 -38.63 -33.76
N ARG A 63 -48.66 -38.55 -32.93
CA ARG A 63 -49.97 -39.28 -32.87
C ARG A 63 -49.80 -40.79 -32.57
N THR A 64 -50.49 -41.43 -31.61
CA THR A 64 -51.65 -41.09 -30.72
C THR A 64 -51.30 -41.37 -29.20
N THR A 65 -52.15 -41.37 -28.15
CA THR A 65 -53.60 -41.66 -27.99
C THR A 65 -54.21 -41.18 -26.64
N THR A 66 -55.52 -40.88 -26.65
CA THR A 66 -56.50 -40.85 -25.51
C THR A 66 -56.38 -39.78 -24.40
N ARG A 67 -57.56 -39.36 -23.87
CA ARG A 67 -57.80 -38.30 -22.87
C ARG A 67 -58.39 -38.89 -21.57
N TRP A 68 -58.19 -38.22 -20.42
CA TRP A 68 -59.24 -38.00 -19.40
C TRP A 68 -59.05 -36.62 -18.72
N PHE A 69 -60.13 -35.82 -18.78
CA PHE A 69 -60.56 -34.64 -17.98
C PHE A 69 -59.60 -33.55 -17.42
N PHE A 70 -59.98 -32.30 -17.76
CA PHE A 70 -59.80 -31.00 -17.08
C PHE A 70 -59.61 -31.08 -15.55
N VAL A 71 -58.77 -30.26 -14.89
CA VAL A 71 -58.88 -28.79 -14.68
C VAL A 71 -57.54 -28.24 -14.17
N LEU A 72 -56.89 -27.28 -14.88
CA LEU A 72 -55.94 -26.25 -14.36
C LEU A 72 -55.28 -25.38 -15.47
N ALA A 73 -55.97 -25.13 -16.58
CA ALA A 73 -55.42 -24.36 -17.72
C ALA A 73 -55.61 -22.84 -17.54
N ALA A 74 -54.89 -22.22 -16.59
CA ALA A 74 -55.03 -20.77 -16.32
C ALA A 74 -53.75 -20.03 -15.82
N ILE A 75 -52.66 -20.72 -15.45
CA ILE A 75 -51.45 -20.05 -14.87
C ILE A 75 -50.14 -20.61 -15.47
N LEU A 76 -50.07 -20.79 -16.79
CA LEU A 76 -48.85 -21.27 -17.49
C LEU A 76 -48.50 -20.49 -18.77
N THR A 77 -49.01 -19.27 -18.94
CA THR A 77 -48.68 -18.35 -20.04
C THR A 77 -48.23 -17.00 -19.49
N GLY A 78 -47.13 -17.00 -18.73
CA GLY A 78 -46.56 -15.81 -18.08
C GLY A 78 -45.03 -15.75 -18.01
N PHE A 79 -44.32 -16.74 -18.56
CA PHE A 79 -42.84 -16.80 -18.60
C PHE A 79 -42.28 -16.93 -20.02
N ALA A 80 -42.88 -16.18 -20.96
CA ALA A 80 -42.28 -15.92 -22.26
C ALA A 80 -41.73 -14.49 -22.24
N GLY A 81 -40.40 -14.33 -22.16
CA GLY A 81 -39.77 -13.01 -22.19
C GLY A 81 -39.04 -12.53 -20.94
N VAL A 82 -38.47 -13.43 -20.12
CA VAL A 82 -37.21 -13.07 -19.42
C VAL A 82 -36.12 -12.99 -20.48
N SER A 83 -36.10 -11.88 -21.22
CA SER A 83 -35.00 -11.55 -22.12
C SER A 83 -33.76 -11.29 -21.29
N ALA A 84 -32.61 -11.80 -21.74
CA ALA A 84 -31.33 -11.64 -21.05
C ALA A 84 -30.76 -10.22 -21.21
N ARG A 85 -31.45 -9.24 -20.62
CA ARG A 85 -30.76 -8.22 -19.84
C ARG A 85 -30.32 -8.92 -18.53
N GLU A 86 -29.16 -8.63 -17.97
CA GLU A 86 -28.41 -7.38 -18.07
C GLU A 86 -26.94 -7.66 -18.46
N TYR A 87 -26.47 -7.05 -19.56
CA TYR A 87 -25.15 -6.42 -19.49
C TYR A 87 -25.22 -5.38 -18.36
N PRO A 88 -24.16 -5.15 -17.57
CA PRO A 88 -24.18 -4.10 -16.55
C PRO A 88 -24.62 -2.78 -17.22
N PRO A 89 -25.49 -1.98 -16.55
CA PRO A 89 -26.03 -0.77 -17.14
C PRO A 89 -24.88 0.10 -17.64
N GLU A 90 -25.01 0.57 -18.89
CA GLU A 90 -23.96 1.29 -19.61
C GLU A 90 -23.46 2.46 -18.74
N VAL A 91 -22.26 2.30 -18.18
CA VAL A 91 -21.72 3.23 -17.19
C VAL A 91 -21.48 4.54 -17.92
N PRO A 92 -22.21 5.62 -17.58
CA PRO A 92 -22.02 6.88 -18.27
C PRO A 92 -20.57 7.32 -18.06
N LEU A 93 -19.92 7.78 -19.14
CA LEU A 93 -18.57 8.34 -19.05
C LEU A 93 -18.56 9.41 -17.93
N PRO A 94 -17.59 9.36 -17.01
CA PRO A 94 -17.60 10.24 -15.85
C PRO A 94 -17.62 11.69 -16.32
N SER A 95 -18.60 12.46 -15.84
CA SER A 95 -18.74 13.88 -16.15
C SER A 95 -17.40 14.59 -15.91
N PRO A 96 -16.95 15.47 -16.83
CA PRO A 96 -15.64 16.09 -16.73
C PRO A 96 -15.51 16.91 -15.43
N PHE A 97 -14.78 16.36 -14.47
CA PHE A 97 -14.58 16.96 -13.16
C PHE A 97 -13.32 17.82 -13.17
N THR A 98 -13.51 19.14 -13.13
CA THR A 98 -12.42 20.09 -13.00
C THR A 98 -11.96 20.14 -11.53
N LEU A 99 -10.78 19.61 -11.25
CA LEU A 99 -10.10 19.82 -9.98
C LEU A 99 -9.84 21.32 -9.75
N PRO A 100 -10.09 21.87 -8.54
CA PRO A 100 -9.69 23.24 -8.23
C PRO A 100 -8.17 23.37 -8.31
N ALA A 101 -7.69 24.42 -8.99
CA ALA A 101 -6.26 24.67 -9.11
C ALA A 101 -5.69 25.13 -7.76
N PRO A 102 -4.62 24.50 -7.23
CA PRO A 102 -4.03 24.90 -5.97
C PRO A 102 -3.24 26.21 -6.11
N THR A 103 -3.40 27.12 -5.15
CA THR A 103 -2.53 28.30 -5.03
C THR A 103 -1.27 27.90 -4.28
N VAL A 104 -0.08 28.23 -4.80
CA VAL A 104 1.20 27.80 -4.23
C VAL A 104 2.10 29.00 -3.92
N ARG A 105 2.71 29.00 -2.74
CA ARG A 105 3.72 29.97 -2.30
C ARG A 105 4.91 29.22 -1.69
N VAL A 106 6.10 29.80 -1.79
CA VAL A 106 7.27 29.36 -1.03
C VAL A 106 7.60 30.48 -0.05
N LEU A 107 7.71 30.16 1.24
CA LEU A 107 8.01 31.12 2.30
C LEU A 107 9.53 31.47 2.29
N PRO A 108 9.97 32.56 2.93
CA PRO A 108 11.37 32.97 2.92
C PRO A 108 12.37 31.92 3.44
N ASN A 109 11.93 31.01 4.31
CA ASN A 109 12.73 29.88 4.82
C ASN A 109 12.75 28.63 3.91
N GLY A 110 12.06 28.68 2.76
CA GLY A 110 11.98 27.58 1.81
C GLY A 110 10.80 26.61 2.00
N LEU A 111 9.93 26.79 3.00
CA LEU A 111 8.73 25.97 3.16
C LEU A 111 7.78 26.19 1.98
N LYS A 112 7.39 25.12 1.29
CA LYS A 112 6.37 25.16 0.24
C LYS A 112 4.98 25.05 0.85
N VAL A 113 4.14 26.06 0.66
CA VAL A 113 2.75 26.07 1.10
C VAL A 113 1.83 25.91 -0.12
N ILE A 114 0.88 24.99 -0.04
CA ILE A 114 -0.09 24.68 -1.09
C ILE A 114 -1.49 24.87 -0.48
N VAL A 115 -2.31 25.72 -1.08
CA VAL A 115 -3.67 26.01 -0.59
C VAL A 115 -4.73 25.57 -1.60
N ILE A 116 -5.76 24.87 -1.14
CA ILE A 116 -6.97 24.52 -1.90
C ILE A 116 -8.18 25.07 -1.13
N GLU A 117 -8.58 26.28 -1.48
CA GLU A 117 -9.71 27.03 -0.93
C GLU A 117 -11.05 26.38 -1.33
N ARG A 118 -11.90 26.08 -0.34
CA ARG A 118 -13.14 25.29 -0.53
C ARG A 118 -14.22 25.56 0.52
N HIS A 119 -15.00 26.62 0.32
CA HIS A 119 -16.13 27.04 1.18
C HIS A 119 -17.37 26.11 1.18
N SER A 120 -17.28 24.84 0.76
CA SER A 120 -18.46 23.96 0.65
C SER A 120 -18.89 23.32 1.99
N LEU A 121 -17.99 23.31 2.97
CA LEU A 121 -18.17 22.82 4.34
C LEU A 121 -17.23 23.66 5.22
N PRO A 122 -17.61 24.07 6.45
CA PRO A 122 -16.81 24.93 7.32
C PRO A 122 -15.68 24.16 8.04
N VAL A 123 -14.91 23.38 7.27
CA VAL A 123 -13.86 22.48 7.74
C VAL A 123 -12.53 22.93 7.15
N LEU A 124 -11.48 22.85 7.95
CA LEU A 124 -10.10 23.14 7.57
C LEU A 124 -9.19 21.97 7.94
N THR A 125 -8.44 21.47 6.96
CA THR A 125 -7.39 20.46 7.13
C THR A 125 -6.03 21.08 6.83
N LEU A 126 -5.11 20.95 7.78
CA LEU A 126 -3.69 21.29 7.63
C LEU A 126 -2.88 19.98 7.65
N ARG A 127 -2.20 19.63 6.55
CA ARG A 127 -1.29 18.48 6.49
C ARG A 127 0.12 18.94 6.16
N LEU A 128 1.05 18.77 7.10
CA LEU A 128 2.47 18.97 6.85
C LEU A 128 3.12 17.62 6.54
N VAL A 129 3.79 17.55 5.39
CA VAL A 129 4.53 16.37 4.92
C VAL A 129 6.01 16.71 4.84
N VAL A 130 6.86 15.91 5.47
CA VAL A 130 8.33 15.99 5.43
C VAL A 130 8.85 14.86 4.53
N LYS A 131 9.70 15.19 3.56
CA LYS A 131 10.38 14.24 2.65
C LYS A 131 11.49 13.47 3.38
N ALA A 132 11.08 12.61 4.30
CA ALA A 132 11.85 11.56 4.96
C ALA A 132 10.86 10.64 5.68
N GLY A 133 10.70 9.41 5.19
CA GLY A 133 9.94 8.34 5.81
C GLY A 133 10.88 7.25 6.31
N SER A 134 10.46 6.00 6.16
CA SER A 134 11.23 4.83 6.58
C SER A 134 12.47 4.58 5.70
N GLU A 135 12.58 5.15 4.50
CA GLU A 135 13.78 5.08 3.65
C GLU A 135 14.98 5.83 4.25
N ALA A 136 14.72 6.80 5.11
CA ALA A 136 15.69 7.63 5.81
C ALA A 136 16.24 6.99 7.11
N ASP A 137 15.72 5.82 7.51
CA ASP A 137 16.08 5.12 8.75
C ASP A 137 17.60 4.84 8.86
N PRO A 138 18.25 5.10 10.01
CA PRO A 138 19.65 4.76 10.19
C PRO A 138 19.86 3.24 10.16
N ALA A 139 20.98 2.81 9.55
CA ALA A 139 21.34 1.39 9.49
C ALA A 139 21.38 0.76 10.90
N GLN A 140 20.73 -0.39 11.06
CA GLN A 140 20.49 -1.09 12.35
C GLN A 140 19.46 -0.44 13.30
N LEU A 141 18.86 0.71 12.95
CA LEU A 141 17.83 1.40 13.75
C LEU A 141 16.45 1.49 13.07
N SER A 142 16.23 0.74 11.99
CA SER A 142 14.93 0.59 11.29
C SER A 142 13.72 0.66 12.23
N GLY A 143 12.74 1.49 11.90
CA GLY A 143 11.66 1.97 12.77
C GLY A 143 11.93 3.34 13.40
N THR A 144 12.98 4.08 13.01
CA THR A 144 13.23 5.43 13.54
C THR A 144 12.16 6.42 13.05
N ALA A 145 11.86 6.44 11.75
CA ALA A 145 10.87 7.36 11.18
C ALA A 145 9.48 7.18 11.80
N GLN A 146 9.02 5.93 11.93
CA GLN A 146 7.76 5.60 12.61
C GLN A 146 7.75 6.08 14.08
N PHE A 147 8.85 5.92 14.81
CA PHE A 147 8.98 6.41 16.19
C PHE A 147 9.08 7.94 16.30
N VAL A 148 9.66 8.61 15.31
CA VAL A 148 9.70 10.08 15.27
C VAL A 148 8.31 10.63 14.99
N ALA A 149 7.64 10.14 13.95
CA ALA A 149 6.33 10.63 13.54
C ALA A 149 5.23 10.28 14.58
N GLY A 150 5.17 9.03 15.03
CA GLY A 150 4.23 8.56 16.06
C GLY A 150 4.55 9.01 17.49
N LEU A 151 5.38 10.05 17.66
CA LEU A 151 5.61 10.75 18.93
C LEU A 151 5.50 12.28 18.78
N LEU A 152 5.07 12.81 17.63
CA LEU A 152 4.92 14.26 17.40
C LEU A 152 3.79 14.88 18.24
N ASP A 153 2.69 14.16 18.40
CA ASP A 153 1.53 14.50 19.24
C ASP A 153 1.69 14.08 20.71
N GLU A 154 2.72 13.29 21.02
CA GLU A 154 2.98 12.71 22.35
C GLU A 154 3.81 13.65 23.26
N GLY A 155 3.84 14.95 22.95
CA GLY A 155 4.35 16.03 23.78
C GLY A 155 5.40 16.92 23.09
N THR A 156 5.28 18.23 23.31
CA THR A 156 6.18 19.28 22.80
C THR A 156 6.93 19.98 23.94
N ALA A 157 7.83 20.90 23.61
CA ALA A 157 8.45 21.79 24.60
C ALA A 157 7.44 22.74 25.30
N ARG A 158 6.22 22.89 24.77
CA ARG A 158 5.15 23.75 25.31
C ARG A 158 3.97 23.00 25.94
N ARG A 159 3.76 21.73 25.60
CA ARG A 159 2.55 20.96 25.94
C ARG A 159 2.85 19.49 26.20
N SER A 160 2.20 18.89 27.19
CA SER A 160 2.11 17.43 27.32
C SER A 160 1.19 16.81 26.27
N ALA A 161 1.33 15.50 26.01
CA ALA A 161 0.42 14.73 25.15
C ALA A 161 -1.07 14.93 25.54
N LEU A 162 -1.35 14.99 26.84
CA LEU A 162 -2.70 15.20 27.35
C LEU A 162 -3.25 16.59 27.02
N GLU A 163 -2.42 17.63 27.04
CA GLU A 163 -2.83 18.99 26.67
C GLU A 163 -3.02 19.14 25.15
N ILE A 164 -2.26 18.40 24.33
CA ILE A 164 -2.44 18.32 22.88
C ILE A 164 -3.77 17.63 22.54
N ALA A 165 -4.03 16.46 23.13
CA ALA A 165 -5.28 15.72 22.97
C ALA A 165 -6.49 16.54 23.46
N GLN A 166 -6.41 17.13 24.67
CA GLN A 166 -7.49 17.97 25.20
C GLN A 166 -7.75 19.23 24.35
N ALA A 167 -6.73 19.81 23.73
CA ALA A 167 -6.90 20.98 22.88
C ALA A 167 -7.66 20.64 21.59
N ILE A 168 -7.38 19.49 20.95
CA ILE A 168 -8.10 19.08 19.74
C ILE A 168 -9.51 18.53 20.03
N ASP A 169 -9.68 17.77 21.12
CA ASP A 169 -10.98 17.25 21.56
C ASP A 169 -11.98 18.38 21.85
N GLN A 170 -11.53 19.48 22.47
CA GLN A 170 -12.37 20.63 22.81
C GLN A 170 -12.96 21.35 21.58
N VAL A 171 -12.33 21.24 20.42
CA VAL A 171 -12.81 21.81 19.15
C VAL A 171 -13.46 20.76 18.23
N GLY A 172 -13.62 19.52 18.70
CA GLY A 172 -14.16 18.40 17.92
C GLY A 172 -13.33 18.04 16.69
N GLY A 173 -12.03 18.35 16.72
CA GLY A 173 -11.11 18.09 15.62
C GLY A 173 -10.46 16.70 15.67
N THR A 174 -9.52 16.46 14.78
CA THR A 174 -8.70 15.24 14.75
C THR A 174 -7.24 15.56 14.45
N ILE A 175 -6.32 14.92 15.16
CA ILE A 175 -4.90 14.84 14.83
C ILE A 175 -4.63 13.46 14.20
N GLN A 176 -3.76 13.41 13.19
CA GLN A 176 -3.16 12.17 12.69
C GLN A 176 -1.67 12.36 12.43
N THR A 177 -0.84 11.46 12.93
CA THR A 177 0.62 11.45 12.76
C THR A 177 1.07 10.09 12.21
N GLY A 178 2.19 10.04 11.48
CA GLY A 178 2.73 8.79 10.96
C GLY A 178 3.84 8.94 9.93
N ALA A 179 4.49 7.84 9.60
CA ALA A 179 5.44 7.77 8.49
C ALA A 179 4.99 6.76 7.45
N GLU A 180 5.31 7.03 6.18
CA GLU A 180 5.26 6.06 5.10
C GLU A 180 6.70 5.65 4.73
N TRP A 181 6.94 5.33 3.45
CA TRP A 181 8.26 4.93 2.97
C TRP A 181 9.11 6.09 2.46
N ASP A 182 8.53 7.10 1.80
CA ASP A 182 9.27 8.27 1.25
C ASP A 182 8.99 9.58 2.02
N ASP A 183 8.06 9.57 2.98
CA ASP A 183 7.67 10.75 3.76
C ASP A 183 7.20 10.43 5.21
N SER A 184 7.15 11.46 6.04
CA SER A 184 6.49 11.49 7.35
C SER A 184 5.54 12.67 7.41
N PHE A 185 4.44 12.56 8.15
CA PHE A 185 3.40 13.59 8.22
C PHE A 185 2.85 13.83 9.61
N ALA A 186 2.32 15.04 9.79
CA ALA A 186 1.30 15.35 10.77
C ALA A 186 0.15 16.11 10.10
N GLU A 187 -1.08 15.77 10.48
CA GLU A 187 -2.31 16.35 9.97
C GLU A 187 -3.22 16.77 11.12
N ILE A 188 -3.85 17.94 10.97
CA ILE A 188 -4.89 18.44 11.88
C ILE A 188 -6.11 18.83 11.04
N SER A 189 -7.28 18.32 11.39
CA SER A 189 -8.57 18.74 10.83
C SER A 189 -9.46 19.32 11.92
N VAL A 190 -10.06 20.49 11.67
CA VAL A 190 -10.91 21.27 12.59
C VAL A 190 -12.03 21.98 11.85
N LEU A 191 -12.96 22.62 12.58
CA LEU A 191 -13.81 23.66 12.00
C LEU A 191 -12.98 24.93 11.68
N ALA A 192 -13.38 25.67 10.65
CA ALA A 192 -12.59 26.76 10.08
C ALA A 192 -12.36 27.95 11.05
N ASP A 193 -13.26 28.18 11.99
CA ASP A 193 -13.12 29.17 13.07
C ASP A 193 -12.03 28.81 14.09
N HIS A 194 -11.57 27.56 14.11
CA HIS A 194 -10.46 27.09 14.92
C HIS A 194 -9.11 27.02 14.17
N ALA A 195 -8.99 27.67 13.01
CA ALA A 195 -7.78 27.69 12.20
C ALA A 195 -6.50 28.08 12.98
N GLU A 196 -6.56 29.11 13.83
CA GLU A 196 -5.40 29.56 14.62
C GLU A 196 -4.89 28.48 15.59
N LEU A 197 -5.78 27.68 16.17
CA LEU A 197 -5.41 26.55 17.01
C LEU A 197 -4.74 25.44 16.20
N ALA A 198 -5.28 25.13 15.01
CA ALA A 198 -4.71 24.09 14.15
C ALA A 198 -3.30 24.47 13.66
N PHE A 199 -3.06 25.73 13.28
CA PHE A 199 -1.71 26.18 12.93
C PHE A 199 -0.75 26.15 14.13
N ASP A 200 -1.16 26.60 15.31
CA ASP A 200 -0.29 26.58 16.51
C ASP A 200 0.03 25.16 17.00
N LEU A 201 -0.95 24.24 16.99
CA LEU A 201 -0.72 22.83 17.35
C LEU A 201 0.20 22.13 16.34
N LEU A 202 -0.07 22.25 15.04
CA LEU A 202 0.74 21.59 14.00
C LEU A 202 2.18 22.12 13.98
N ALA A 203 2.37 23.43 14.18
CA ALA A 203 3.70 24.02 14.29
C ALA A 203 4.42 23.57 15.56
N ASP A 204 3.75 23.55 16.72
CA ASP A 204 4.36 23.12 17.98
C ASP A 204 4.80 21.64 17.93
N MET A 205 3.96 20.76 17.35
CA MET A 205 4.26 19.35 17.13
C MET A 205 5.43 19.11 16.17
N ILE A 206 5.52 19.87 15.07
CA ILE A 206 6.55 19.67 14.03
C ILE A 206 7.89 20.33 14.41
N LEU A 207 7.88 21.53 15.01
CA LEU A 207 9.09 22.28 15.34
C LEU A 207 9.70 21.86 16.70
N HIS A 208 8.87 21.51 17.69
CA HIS A 208 9.28 21.37 19.09
C HIS A 208 8.91 20.03 19.79
N PRO A 209 8.90 18.86 19.11
CA PRO A 209 8.58 17.59 19.77
C PRO A 209 9.60 17.25 20.87
N ALA A 210 9.11 16.85 22.04
CA ALA A 210 9.93 16.67 23.25
C ALA A 210 10.69 15.33 23.28
N PHE A 211 10.14 14.30 22.63
CA PHE A 211 10.61 12.90 22.69
C PHE A 211 10.92 12.45 24.13
N ALA A 212 10.00 12.76 25.06
CA ALA A 212 10.19 12.53 26.49
C ALA A 212 10.51 11.05 26.78
N PRO A 213 11.52 10.71 27.61
CA PRO A 213 11.95 9.33 27.83
C PRO A 213 10.84 8.38 28.33
N ALA A 214 9.83 8.88 29.04
CA ALA A 214 8.68 8.11 29.48
C ALA A 214 7.81 7.65 28.29
N GLU A 215 7.53 8.55 27.35
CA GLU A 215 6.70 8.26 26.17
C GLU A 215 7.45 7.42 25.14
N VAL A 216 8.76 7.66 24.97
CA VAL A 216 9.63 6.78 24.16
C VAL A 216 9.60 5.34 24.71
N GLU A 217 9.65 5.14 26.04
CA GLU A 217 9.54 3.82 26.65
C GLU A 217 8.11 3.23 26.64
N ARG A 218 7.06 4.05 26.54
CA ARG A 218 5.68 3.58 26.33
C ARG A 218 5.51 3.09 24.89
N ALA A 219 5.83 3.95 23.91
CA ALA A 219 5.80 3.61 22.49
C ALA A 219 6.67 2.38 22.19
N ARG A 220 7.85 2.25 22.81
CA ARG A 220 8.69 1.04 22.73
C ARG A 220 7.95 -0.22 23.13
N LYS A 221 7.25 -0.22 24.27
CA LYS A 221 6.50 -1.40 24.76
C LYS A 221 5.33 -1.73 23.84
N GLN A 222 4.61 -0.71 23.37
CA GLN A 222 3.51 -0.86 22.42
C GLN A 222 4.00 -1.46 21.10
N ALA A 223 5.02 -0.88 20.46
CA ALA A 223 5.61 -1.38 19.22
C ALA A 223 6.18 -2.79 19.37
N LEU A 224 6.83 -3.14 20.49
CA LEU A 224 7.30 -4.51 20.74
C LEU A 224 6.15 -5.52 20.88
N SER A 225 5.01 -5.11 21.45
CA SER A 225 3.80 -5.93 21.51
C SER A 225 3.17 -6.13 20.14
N THR A 226 3.01 -5.04 19.37
CA THR A 226 2.49 -5.06 17.99
C THR A 226 3.37 -5.93 17.09
N LEU A 227 4.69 -5.75 17.12
CA LEU A 227 5.66 -6.58 16.39
C LEU A 227 5.68 -8.04 16.83
N GLN A 228 5.22 -8.38 18.04
CA GLN A 228 5.02 -9.78 18.42
C GLN A 228 3.77 -10.33 17.72
N ILE A 229 2.63 -9.64 17.83
CA ILE A 229 1.35 -10.05 17.23
C ILE A 229 1.47 -10.19 15.70
N MET A 230 2.06 -9.22 15.02
CA MET A 230 2.27 -9.26 13.56
C MET A 230 3.09 -10.48 13.12
N ARG A 231 4.04 -10.95 13.95
CA ARG A 231 4.86 -12.13 13.64
C ARG A 231 4.14 -13.47 13.82
N GLU A 232 2.96 -13.47 14.44
CA GLU A 232 2.11 -14.66 14.52
C GLU A 232 1.28 -14.83 13.23
N ASP A 233 0.99 -13.74 12.51
CA ASP A 233 0.29 -13.73 11.23
C ASP A 233 1.19 -14.24 10.06
N PRO A 234 0.78 -15.32 9.35
CA PRO A 234 1.47 -15.78 8.15
C PRO A 234 1.49 -14.77 6.99
N ALA A 235 0.48 -13.90 6.86
CA ALA A 235 0.39 -12.96 5.73
C ALA A 235 1.44 -11.85 5.86
N TYR A 236 1.52 -11.18 7.01
CA TYR A 236 2.60 -10.24 7.33
C TYR A 236 4.00 -10.87 7.15
N LEU A 237 4.20 -12.12 7.60
CA LEU A 237 5.47 -12.83 7.39
C LEU A 237 5.79 -13.06 5.91
N ALA A 238 4.78 -13.27 5.05
CA ALA A 238 4.97 -13.42 3.61
C ALA A 238 5.40 -12.08 2.97
N ASP A 239 4.65 -11.00 3.27
CA ASP A 239 4.87 -9.65 2.75
C ASP A 239 6.24 -9.11 3.17
N ALA A 240 6.57 -9.21 4.46
CA ALA A 240 7.84 -8.73 5.01
C ALA A 240 9.06 -9.49 4.49
N VAL A 241 8.92 -10.77 4.14
CA VAL A 241 10.02 -11.56 3.53
C VAL A 241 10.12 -11.32 2.03
N PHE A 242 9.01 -11.17 1.30
CA PHE A 242 9.03 -10.80 -0.11
C PHE A 242 9.71 -9.45 -0.32
N SER A 243 9.24 -8.39 0.35
CA SER A 243 9.82 -7.05 0.26
C SER A 243 11.30 -7.03 0.64
N ARG A 244 11.69 -7.76 1.69
CA ARG A 244 13.10 -7.90 2.10
C ARG A 244 13.99 -8.63 1.08
N ILE A 245 13.43 -9.49 0.22
CA ILE A 245 14.16 -10.19 -0.84
C ILE A 245 14.30 -9.29 -2.07
N GLU A 246 13.21 -8.69 -2.54
CA GLU A 246 13.22 -7.84 -3.75
C GLU A 246 14.02 -6.56 -3.53
N LEU A 247 13.81 -5.87 -2.41
CA LEU A 247 14.40 -4.56 -2.10
C LEU A 247 15.75 -4.68 -1.36
N ALA A 248 16.35 -5.87 -1.38
CA ALA A 248 17.61 -6.18 -0.70
C ALA A 248 18.76 -5.27 -1.16
N GLY A 249 19.39 -4.57 -0.22
CA GLY A 249 20.50 -3.65 -0.49
C GLY A 249 20.08 -2.22 -0.86
N THR A 250 18.76 -1.93 -0.90
CA THR A 250 18.21 -0.58 -0.98
C THR A 250 17.82 -0.05 0.41
N ALA A 251 17.45 1.22 0.48
CA ALA A 251 16.79 1.80 1.66
C ALA A 251 15.57 0.97 2.10
N TYR A 252 14.70 0.62 1.15
CA TYR A 252 13.45 -0.12 1.37
C TYR A 252 13.64 -1.61 1.76
N GLY A 253 14.87 -2.07 2.03
CA GLY A 253 15.20 -3.47 2.31
C GLY A 253 14.96 -3.95 3.76
N HIS A 254 14.37 -3.12 4.62
CA HIS A 254 14.01 -3.44 6.01
C HIS A 254 12.50 -3.29 6.26
N PRO A 255 11.94 -3.84 7.35
CA PRO A 255 10.59 -3.47 7.78
C PRO A 255 10.54 -1.99 8.21
N ALA A 256 9.47 -1.29 7.81
CA ALA A 256 9.19 0.11 8.20
C ALA A 256 8.86 0.22 9.69
N ASP A 257 8.06 -0.72 10.23
CA ASP A 257 7.77 -0.88 11.67
C ASP A 257 9.03 -1.27 12.50
N GLY A 258 10.15 -1.48 11.81
CA GLY A 258 11.40 -1.90 12.41
C GLY A 258 11.42 -3.37 12.84
N THR A 259 12.34 -3.67 13.73
CA THR A 259 12.55 -5.02 14.26
C THR A 259 12.57 -4.99 15.77
N ALA A 260 12.18 -6.08 16.42
CA ALA A 260 12.27 -6.19 17.88
C ALA A 260 13.68 -5.94 18.44
N ASP A 261 14.74 -5.96 17.63
CA ASP A 261 16.11 -5.65 18.07
C ASP A 261 16.53 -4.20 17.78
N SER A 262 16.04 -3.56 16.71
CA SER A 262 16.22 -2.11 16.50
C SER A 262 15.34 -1.30 17.44
N VAL A 263 14.07 -1.68 17.61
CA VAL A 263 13.11 -1.06 18.53
C VAL A 263 13.56 -1.19 20.00
N ARG A 264 14.36 -2.20 20.37
CA ARG A 264 15.01 -2.27 21.69
C ARG A 264 16.21 -1.33 21.87
N ARG A 265 16.79 -0.80 20.78
CA ARG A 265 17.98 0.07 20.79
C ARG A 265 17.67 1.55 20.63
N LEU A 266 16.60 1.91 19.89
CA LEU A 266 16.20 3.30 19.66
C LEU A 266 16.17 4.12 20.95
N SER A 267 16.99 5.16 21.05
CA SER A 267 16.99 6.08 22.20
C SER A 267 16.25 7.37 21.86
N ALA A 268 15.84 8.12 22.89
CA ALA A 268 15.34 9.48 22.73
C ALA A 268 16.38 10.46 22.13
N GLN A 269 17.65 10.06 21.96
CA GLN A 269 18.65 10.83 21.22
C GLN A 269 18.56 10.53 19.72
N ASP A 270 18.47 9.26 19.32
CA ASP A 270 18.35 8.87 17.90
C ASP A 270 17.12 9.53 17.23
N LEU A 271 16.01 9.66 17.97
CA LEU A 271 14.81 10.35 17.49
C LEU A 271 15.03 11.86 17.27
N ARG A 272 15.74 12.52 18.20
CA ARG A 272 16.09 13.95 18.08
C ARG A 272 17.12 14.21 16.98
N ASP A 273 18.06 13.29 16.79
CA ASP A 273 19.07 13.36 15.73
C ASP A 273 18.43 13.15 14.34
N PHE A 274 17.46 12.23 14.22
CA PHE A 274 16.65 12.05 13.00
C PHE A 274 15.76 13.27 12.73
N HIS A 275 15.03 13.75 13.74
CA HIS A 275 14.18 14.93 13.64
C HIS A 275 14.98 16.14 13.14
N ALA A 276 16.06 16.52 13.83
CA ALA A 276 16.91 17.64 13.43
C ALA A 276 17.47 17.49 12.00
N ARG A 277 17.89 16.27 11.62
CA ARG A 277 18.45 16.00 10.28
C ARG A 277 17.46 16.17 9.14
N TYR A 278 16.18 15.84 9.33
CA TYR A 278 15.21 15.72 8.24
C TYR A 278 14.03 16.71 8.31
N TYR A 279 13.61 17.14 9.51
CA TYR A 279 12.49 18.06 9.73
C TYR A 279 12.96 19.50 9.51
N ALA A 280 13.11 19.87 8.24
CA ALA A 280 13.52 21.19 7.78
C ALA A 280 12.50 21.76 6.76
N PRO A 281 12.29 23.08 6.72
CA PRO A 281 11.29 23.71 5.83
C PRO A 281 11.52 23.38 4.35
N ALA A 282 12.78 23.38 3.90
CA ALA A 282 13.16 23.05 2.53
C ALA A 282 13.00 21.56 2.14
N ARG A 283 12.69 20.67 3.10
CA ARG A 283 12.28 19.28 2.85
C ARG A 283 10.78 19.05 3.10
N ALA A 284 10.01 20.10 3.39
CA ALA A 284 8.62 20.00 3.80
C ALA A 284 7.64 20.69 2.83
N ILE A 285 6.40 20.21 2.84
CA ILE A 285 5.25 20.80 2.17
C ILE A 285 4.12 20.93 3.19
N LEU A 286 3.57 22.13 3.35
CA LEU A 286 2.35 22.38 4.11
C LEU A 286 1.17 22.49 3.14
N ALA A 287 0.29 21.50 3.14
CA ALA A 287 -0.98 21.54 2.44
C ALA A 287 -2.07 22.11 3.37
N VAL A 288 -2.83 23.08 2.87
CA VAL A 288 -3.94 23.74 3.55
C VAL A 288 -5.19 23.59 2.68
N VAL A 289 -6.20 22.88 3.17
CA VAL A 289 -7.38 22.53 2.36
C VAL A 289 -8.65 22.79 3.16
N GLY A 290 -9.58 23.57 2.61
CA GLY A 290 -10.88 23.82 3.25
C GLY A 290 -11.36 25.27 3.19
N ASP A 291 -12.23 25.62 4.14
CA ASP A 291 -12.90 26.92 4.23
C ASP A 291 -11.99 28.02 4.82
N ILE A 292 -10.95 28.39 4.08
CA ILE A 292 -10.02 29.47 4.43
C ILE A 292 -9.57 30.21 3.16
N PRO A 293 -9.59 31.57 3.13
CA PRO A 293 -9.01 32.33 2.02
C PRO A 293 -7.50 32.08 1.87
N ALA A 294 -7.00 31.99 0.64
CA ALA A 294 -5.61 31.62 0.38
C ALA A 294 -4.58 32.55 1.06
N GLU A 295 -4.81 33.86 1.09
CA GLU A 295 -3.93 34.81 1.79
C GLU A 295 -3.99 34.70 3.32
N ASP A 296 -5.07 34.17 3.88
CA ASP A 296 -5.21 33.90 5.30
C ASP A 296 -4.47 32.61 5.68
N ALA A 297 -4.56 31.58 4.83
CA ALA A 297 -3.74 30.38 4.92
C ALA A 297 -2.24 30.68 4.82
N PHE A 298 -1.81 31.52 3.87
CA PHE A 298 -0.39 31.93 3.76
C PHE A 298 0.06 32.77 4.95
N ARG A 299 -0.80 33.64 5.50
CA ARG A 299 -0.50 34.42 6.70
C ARG A 299 -0.40 33.56 7.97
N GLY A 300 -1.23 32.51 8.09
CA GLY A 300 -1.09 31.48 9.11
C GLY A 300 0.24 30.73 8.98
N ALA A 301 0.56 30.25 7.77
CA ALA A 301 1.81 29.54 7.51
C ALA A 301 3.05 30.40 7.81
N GLU A 302 3.10 31.66 7.38
CA GLU A 302 4.20 32.58 7.69
C GLU A 302 4.31 32.84 9.20
N ARG A 303 3.20 33.08 9.89
CA ARG A 303 3.18 33.36 11.34
C ARG A 303 3.67 32.18 12.20
N PHE A 304 3.34 30.95 11.81
CA PHE A 304 3.60 29.77 12.65
C PHE A 304 4.79 28.92 12.17
N PHE A 305 5.21 29.04 10.91
CA PHE A 305 6.33 28.29 10.34
C PHE A 305 7.44 29.18 9.73
N GLY A 306 7.28 30.51 9.63
CA GLY A 306 8.28 31.40 9.01
C GLY A 306 9.66 31.36 9.71
N ASP A 307 9.66 31.32 11.05
CA ASP A 307 10.87 31.21 11.87
C ASP A 307 11.47 29.79 11.93
N TRP A 308 10.86 28.79 11.28
CA TRP A 308 11.40 27.42 11.24
C TRP A 308 12.73 27.41 10.46
N GLN A 309 13.79 26.89 11.09
CA GLN A 309 15.12 26.73 10.51
C GLN A 309 15.57 25.27 10.59
N ALA A 310 16.42 24.85 9.64
CA ALA A 310 17.02 23.51 9.65
C ALA A 310 18.05 23.38 10.79
N THR A 311 17.80 22.52 11.76
CA THR A 311 18.67 22.33 12.93
C THR A 311 19.81 21.34 12.63
N GLY A 312 21.07 21.75 12.87
CA GLY A 312 22.22 20.84 12.79
C GLY A 312 23.12 20.96 11.55
N GLY A 313 22.95 21.98 10.71
CA GLY A 313 23.95 22.37 9.70
C GLY A 313 24.14 21.40 8.52
N CYS A 314 23.39 20.30 8.47
CA CYS A 314 23.24 19.51 7.26
C CYS A 314 22.55 20.37 6.19
N SER A 315 23.30 20.73 5.15
CA SER A 315 22.74 21.31 3.92
C SER A 315 21.57 20.46 3.42
N PRO A 316 20.52 21.04 2.80
CA PRO A 316 19.43 20.27 2.20
C PRO A 316 19.90 19.22 1.17
N ALA A 317 21.14 19.34 0.67
CA ALA A 317 21.86 18.33 -0.11
C ALA A 317 22.64 17.30 0.76
N SER A 318 22.05 16.82 1.86
CA SER A 318 22.45 15.51 2.41
C SER A 318 22.08 14.46 1.34
N PRO A 319 23.01 13.61 0.88
CA PRO A 319 22.72 12.70 -0.22
C PRO A 319 21.60 11.74 0.17
N ASP A 320 20.65 11.55 -0.75
CA ASP A 320 19.51 10.66 -0.56
C ASP A 320 19.97 9.23 -0.21
N PRO A 321 19.23 8.50 0.64
CA PRO A 321 19.63 7.17 1.10
C PRO A 321 19.87 6.25 -0.11
N ILE A 322 21.00 5.54 -0.06
CA ILE A 322 21.77 5.10 -1.25
C ILE A 322 20.88 4.38 -2.26
N SER A 323 20.42 5.13 -3.25
CA SER A 323 19.47 4.71 -4.27
C SER A 323 20.17 4.01 -5.43
N ASN A 324 21.04 3.04 -5.10
CA ASN A 324 21.44 2.03 -6.07
C ASN A 324 20.16 1.26 -6.45
N PRO A 325 19.75 1.24 -7.73
CA PRO A 325 18.57 0.49 -8.13
C PRO A 325 18.78 -0.98 -7.77
N PRO A 326 17.82 -1.65 -7.12
CA PRO A 326 17.98 -3.03 -6.69
C PRO A 326 18.28 -3.92 -7.89
N ALA A 327 19.31 -4.76 -7.74
CA ALA A 327 19.77 -5.61 -8.82
C ALA A 327 18.75 -6.72 -9.09
N LEU A 328 18.08 -6.66 -10.25
CA LEU A 328 17.19 -7.72 -10.75
C LEU A 328 17.87 -9.09 -10.60
N ALA A 329 17.19 -10.03 -9.94
CA ALA A 329 17.77 -11.33 -9.66
C ALA A 329 18.07 -12.09 -10.97
N ALA A 330 19.31 -12.57 -11.09
CA ALA A 330 19.80 -13.28 -12.28
C ALA A 330 19.08 -14.61 -12.57
N SER A 331 18.28 -15.11 -11.63
CA SER A 331 17.47 -16.32 -11.78
C SER A 331 16.24 -16.26 -10.88
N ARG A 332 15.21 -17.07 -11.20
CA ARG A 332 14.02 -17.19 -10.36
C ARG A 332 14.38 -17.82 -9.03
N GLN A 333 14.09 -17.13 -7.94
CA GLN A 333 14.25 -17.66 -6.59
C GLN A 333 12.90 -18.18 -6.08
N VAL A 334 12.93 -19.31 -5.37
CA VAL A 334 11.81 -19.82 -4.60
C VAL A 334 12.23 -19.84 -3.14
N VAL A 335 11.58 -19.01 -2.32
CA VAL A 335 11.83 -18.98 -0.87
C VAL A 335 10.63 -19.56 -0.13
N ILE A 336 10.95 -20.41 0.84
CA ILE A 336 10.00 -21.13 1.68
C ILE A 336 10.21 -20.70 3.13
N ILE A 337 9.13 -20.29 3.79
CA ILE A 337 9.06 -20.06 5.23
C ILE A 337 8.33 -21.25 5.85
N ASP A 338 8.88 -21.79 6.92
CA ASP A 338 8.24 -22.82 7.75
C ASP A 338 7.42 -22.15 8.87
N LYS A 339 6.12 -22.37 8.87
CA LYS A 339 5.13 -21.82 9.83
C LYS A 339 4.07 -22.92 10.07
N PRO A 340 4.40 -23.97 10.84
CA PRO A 340 3.62 -25.21 10.88
C PRO A 340 2.21 -25.05 11.48
N ASP A 341 2.01 -23.98 12.24
CA ASP A 341 0.74 -23.53 12.82
C ASP A 341 -0.15 -22.73 11.84
N ALA A 342 0.37 -22.27 10.70
CA ALA A 342 -0.43 -21.56 9.69
C ALA A 342 -1.54 -22.47 9.14
N VAL A 343 -2.79 -21.98 9.16
CA VAL A 343 -3.97 -22.75 8.68
C VAL A 343 -3.99 -22.87 7.15
N GLN A 344 -3.42 -21.88 6.46
CA GLN A 344 -3.33 -21.79 5.00
C GLN A 344 -1.89 -21.55 4.57
N THR A 345 -1.60 -21.90 3.32
CA THR A 345 -0.36 -21.54 2.64
C THR A 345 -0.52 -20.16 2.01
N GLU A 346 0.27 -19.19 2.50
CA GLU A 346 0.45 -17.90 1.86
C GLU A 346 1.37 -18.03 0.63
N ILE A 347 1.03 -17.28 -0.43
CA ILE A 347 1.77 -17.26 -1.68
C ILE A 347 1.99 -15.80 -2.10
N ARG A 348 3.23 -15.45 -2.46
CA ARG A 348 3.61 -14.17 -3.07
C ARG A 348 4.41 -14.44 -4.34
N ILE A 349 4.04 -13.82 -5.45
CA ILE A 349 4.73 -13.98 -6.73
C ILE A 349 4.89 -12.61 -7.35
N GLY A 350 6.12 -12.15 -7.47
CA GLY A 350 6.37 -10.76 -7.84
C GLY A 350 7.83 -10.47 -8.12
N ASN A 351 8.07 -9.21 -8.46
CA ASN A 351 9.39 -8.65 -8.74
C ASN A 351 9.52 -7.28 -8.08
N LEU A 352 10.69 -6.69 -8.25
CA LEU A 352 10.82 -5.25 -8.48
C LEU A 352 9.76 -4.71 -9.45
N GLY A 353 9.13 -3.61 -9.04
CA GLY A 353 8.21 -2.82 -9.84
C GLY A 353 8.92 -1.65 -10.52
N ILE A 354 8.26 -0.50 -10.57
CA ILE A 354 8.78 0.75 -11.13
C ILE A 354 8.86 1.84 -10.04
N ARG A 355 9.67 2.87 -10.30
CA ARG A 355 9.67 4.12 -9.53
C ARG A 355 8.35 4.88 -9.76
N ARG A 356 7.97 5.72 -8.79
CA ARG A 356 6.78 6.58 -8.84
C ARG A 356 6.78 7.60 -9.99
N ASP A 357 7.95 7.96 -10.51
CA ASP A 357 8.14 8.91 -11.63
C ASP A 357 8.25 8.23 -13.01
N SER A 358 8.05 6.92 -13.10
CA SER A 358 8.14 6.18 -14.37
C SER A 358 7.02 6.58 -15.34
N PRO A 359 7.31 6.77 -16.65
CA PRO A 359 6.29 7.01 -17.66
C PRO A 359 5.33 5.82 -17.85
N ASP A 360 5.71 4.62 -17.38
CA ASP A 360 4.86 3.43 -17.40
C ASP A 360 3.87 3.37 -16.21
N TYR A 361 3.88 4.33 -15.29
CA TYR A 361 3.09 4.31 -14.05
C TYR A 361 1.59 4.07 -14.30
N ASP A 362 0.93 4.91 -15.10
CA ASP A 362 -0.51 4.77 -15.36
C ASP A 362 -0.85 3.44 -16.07
N ALA A 363 0.00 3.04 -17.02
CA ALA A 363 -0.18 1.80 -17.78
C ALA A 363 -0.05 0.55 -16.89
N LEU A 364 0.93 0.53 -15.97
CA LEU A 364 1.10 -0.56 -15.02
C LEU A 364 0.08 -0.51 -13.88
N THR A 365 -0.40 0.66 -13.46
CA THR A 365 -1.54 0.78 -12.54
C THR A 365 -2.79 0.12 -13.15
N ILE A 366 -3.11 0.40 -14.41
CA ILE A 366 -4.22 -0.26 -15.13
C ILE A 366 -3.97 -1.77 -15.28
N ALA A 367 -2.75 -2.18 -15.64
CA ALA A 367 -2.40 -3.60 -15.74
C ALA A 367 -2.53 -4.34 -14.40
N ASN A 368 -2.23 -3.67 -13.27
CA ASN A 368 -2.43 -4.20 -11.93
C ASN A 368 -3.92 -4.40 -11.60
N GLN A 369 -4.79 -3.44 -11.94
CA GLN A 369 -6.24 -3.60 -11.76
C GLN A 369 -6.78 -4.83 -12.51
N ILE A 370 -6.31 -5.05 -13.74
CA ILE A 370 -6.68 -6.19 -14.59
C ILE A 370 -6.15 -7.52 -14.03
N LEU A 371 -4.92 -7.52 -13.52
CA LEU A 371 -4.31 -8.71 -12.92
C LEU A 371 -5.01 -9.12 -11.62
N GLY A 372 -5.17 -8.16 -10.69
CA GLY A 372 -5.46 -8.44 -9.29
C GLY A 372 -6.14 -7.30 -8.51
N GLY A 373 -6.83 -6.37 -9.18
CA GLY A 373 -7.63 -5.32 -8.54
C GLY A 373 -8.95 -5.82 -7.92
N PRO A 374 -10.06 -5.05 -7.97
CA PRO A 374 -11.39 -5.47 -7.51
C PRO A 374 -11.91 -6.80 -8.10
N ALA A 375 -13.05 -7.27 -7.58
CA ALA A 375 -13.52 -8.67 -7.61
C ALA A 375 -13.76 -9.35 -8.98
N THR A 376 -13.51 -8.67 -10.10
CA THR A 376 -13.58 -9.23 -11.47
C THR A 376 -12.21 -9.51 -12.09
N ASN A 377 -11.11 -9.25 -11.37
CA ASN A 377 -9.72 -9.40 -11.83
C ASN A 377 -9.36 -10.83 -12.29
N ARG A 378 -8.27 -10.96 -13.07
CA ARG A 378 -7.81 -12.24 -13.65
C ARG A 378 -7.47 -13.30 -12.60
N LEU A 379 -6.75 -12.94 -11.53
CA LEU A 379 -6.33 -13.87 -10.46
C LEU A 379 -7.52 -14.41 -9.67
N PHE A 380 -8.42 -13.54 -9.22
CA PHE A 380 -9.64 -13.89 -8.49
C PHE A 380 -10.56 -14.78 -9.34
N LYS A 381 -10.75 -14.43 -10.62
CA LYS A 381 -11.53 -15.24 -11.56
C LYS A 381 -10.97 -16.66 -11.72
N ALA A 382 -9.65 -16.80 -11.87
CA ALA A 382 -9.00 -18.10 -12.01
C ALA A 382 -8.98 -18.90 -10.69
N LEU A 383 -8.44 -18.35 -9.60
CA LEU A 383 -8.21 -19.09 -8.36
C LEU A 383 -9.49 -19.27 -7.52
N ARG A 384 -10.34 -18.24 -7.39
CA ARG A 384 -11.60 -18.32 -6.63
C ARG A 384 -12.75 -18.78 -7.50
N SER A 385 -13.13 -18.02 -8.53
CA SER A 385 -14.40 -18.26 -9.25
C SER A 385 -14.41 -19.54 -10.11
N GLN A 386 -13.28 -19.92 -10.70
CA GLN A 386 -13.19 -21.11 -11.58
C GLN A 386 -12.68 -22.37 -10.85
N HIS A 387 -11.91 -22.23 -9.77
CA HIS A 387 -11.24 -23.37 -9.13
C HIS A 387 -11.43 -23.50 -7.61
N GLY A 388 -12.04 -22.52 -6.92
CA GLY A 388 -12.36 -22.64 -5.48
C GLY A 388 -11.15 -22.82 -4.56
N LEU A 389 -9.97 -22.34 -4.95
CA LEU A 389 -8.71 -22.58 -4.23
C LEU A 389 -8.46 -21.57 -3.10
N THR A 390 -9.13 -20.42 -3.14
CA THR A 390 -8.90 -19.29 -2.23
C THR A 390 -10.18 -18.50 -1.97
N TYR A 391 -10.19 -17.73 -0.88
CA TYR A 391 -11.15 -16.65 -0.67
C TYR A 391 -10.73 -15.36 -1.39
N GLY A 392 -9.44 -15.12 -1.62
CA GLY A 392 -8.95 -13.88 -2.24
C GLY A 392 -7.63 -14.07 -3.00
N ALA A 393 -7.57 -13.51 -4.20
CA ALA A 393 -6.33 -13.31 -4.93
C ALA A 393 -6.32 -11.90 -5.52
N SER A 394 -5.25 -11.18 -5.28
CA SER A 394 -5.05 -9.78 -5.68
C SER A 394 -3.63 -9.57 -6.22
N SER A 395 -3.35 -8.36 -6.67
CA SER A 395 -1.99 -7.91 -6.97
C SER A 395 -1.82 -6.44 -6.64
N ASP A 396 -0.63 -6.09 -6.19
CA ASP A 396 -0.29 -4.78 -5.64
C ASP A 396 0.96 -4.26 -6.35
N LEU A 397 0.82 -3.10 -6.99
CA LEU A 397 1.92 -2.37 -7.63
C LEU A 397 2.31 -1.22 -6.70
N THR A 398 3.43 -1.37 -6.02
CA THR A 398 3.95 -0.40 -5.04
C THR A 398 5.09 0.38 -5.68
N CYS A 399 4.92 1.70 -5.81
CA CYS A 399 5.87 2.59 -6.47
C CYS A 399 6.34 3.66 -5.49
N TYR A 400 7.51 3.45 -4.89
CA TYR A 400 8.22 4.44 -4.09
C TYR A 400 9.01 5.38 -5.01
N GLU A 401 9.63 6.41 -4.45
CA GLU A 401 10.42 7.36 -5.23
C GLU A 401 11.64 6.73 -5.91
N ALA A 402 12.42 5.91 -5.19
CA ALA A 402 13.65 5.32 -5.72
C ALA A 402 13.55 3.85 -6.13
N ALA A 403 12.55 3.11 -5.67
CA ALA A 403 12.33 1.70 -6.00
C ALA A 403 10.83 1.33 -5.97
N GLY A 404 10.50 0.05 -6.10
CA GLY A 404 9.13 -0.43 -6.01
C GLY A 404 9.04 -1.95 -6.15
N THR A 405 7.86 -2.51 -5.93
CA THR A 405 7.54 -3.92 -6.13
C THR A 405 6.25 -4.08 -6.92
N TRP A 406 6.10 -5.21 -7.62
CA TRP A 406 4.80 -5.65 -8.16
C TRP A 406 4.61 -7.12 -7.80
N GLU A 407 3.65 -7.38 -6.91
CA GLU A 407 3.33 -8.74 -6.43
C GLU A 407 1.90 -9.16 -6.78
N ALA A 408 1.72 -10.44 -7.04
CA ALA A 408 0.44 -11.16 -7.00
C ALA A 408 0.40 -12.00 -5.72
N LYS A 409 -0.71 -11.94 -4.97
CA LYS A 409 -0.84 -12.61 -3.67
C LYS A 409 -2.17 -13.31 -3.45
N THR A 410 -2.12 -14.38 -2.67
CA THR A 410 -3.27 -15.22 -2.30
C THR A 410 -2.90 -16.14 -1.13
N SER A 411 -3.93 -16.59 -0.40
CA SER A 411 -3.85 -17.71 0.55
C SER A 411 -4.52 -18.95 -0.05
N THR A 412 -4.11 -20.17 0.34
CA THR A 412 -4.77 -21.40 -0.15
C THR A 412 -4.65 -22.59 0.82
N ARG A 413 -5.41 -23.66 0.59
CA ARG A 413 -5.22 -24.94 1.30
C ARG A 413 -3.88 -25.55 0.87
N THR A 414 -3.02 -25.92 1.81
CA THR A 414 -1.66 -26.43 1.53
C THR A 414 -1.55 -27.47 0.39
N PRO A 415 -2.44 -28.48 0.26
CA PRO A 415 -2.36 -29.43 -0.87
C PRO A 415 -2.54 -28.80 -2.26
N GLU A 416 -3.21 -27.64 -2.36
CA GLU A 416 -3.44 -26.92 -3.61
C GLU A 416 -2.30 -25.95 -3.98
N THR A 417 -1.31 -25.73 -3.09
CA THR A 417 -0.25 -24.72 -3.24
C THR A 417 0.37 -24.68 -4.64
N MET A 418 0.81 -25.83 -5.15
CA MET A 418 1.45 -25.92 -6.46
C MET A 418 0.51 -25.56 -7.62
N LYS A 419 -0.79 -25.88 -7.49
CA LYS A 419 -1.83 -25.54 -8.47
C LYS A 419 -2.16 -24.04 -8.44
N SER A 420 -2.30 -23.47 -7.24
CA SER A 420 -2.49 -22.03 -7.04
C SER A 420 -1.32 -21.22 -7.62
N VAL A 421 -0.06 -21.61 -7.31
CA VAL A 421 1.15 -21.05 -7.93
C VAL A 421 1.07 -21.13 -9.46
N GLN A 422 0.83 -22.32 -10.03
CA GLN A 422 0.75 -22.50 -11.50
C GLN A 422 -0.29 -21.59 -12.16
N LEU A 423 -1.47 -21.44 -11.56
CA LEU A 423 -2.54 -20.56 -12.07
C LEU A 423 -2.17 -19.07 -11.99
N MET A 424 -1.51 -18.63 -10.91
CA MET A 424 -0.97 -17.27 -10.80
C MET A 424 0.06 -17.01 -11.90
N LEU A 425 1.01 -17.94 -12.11
CA LEU A 425 2.01 -17.84 -13.16
C LEU A 425 1.38 -17.77 -14.56
N GLU A 426 0.30 -18.51 -14.79
CA GLU A 426 -0.45 -18.44 -16.04
C GLU A 426 -1.09 -17.05 -16.23
N GLN A 427 -1.75 -16.48 -15.22
CA GLN A 427 -2.40 -15.17 -15.36
C GLN A 427 -1.39 -14.03 -15.53
N MET A 428 -0.27 -14.06 -14.81
CA MET A 428 0.85 -13.12 -15.01
C MET A 428 1.46 -13.26 -16.41
N LYS A 429 1.68 -14.49 -16.89
CA LYS A 429 2.12 -14.73 -18.27
C LYS A 429 1.11 -14.20 -19.28
N ARG A 430 -0.19 -14.41 -19.08
CA ARG A 430 -1.27 -13.93 -19.95
C ARG A 430 -1.47 -12.42 -19.91
N LEU A 431 -1.01 -11.73 -18.86
CA LEU A 431 -0.98 -10.26 -18.83
C LEU A 431 0.12 -9.71 -19.75
N ARG A 432 1.29 -10.35 -19.76
CA ARG A 432 2.45 -9.94 -20.56
C ARG A 432 2.37 -10.39 -22.02
N ASP A 433 1.91 -11.62 -22.28
CA ASP A 433 2.02 -12.27 -23.60
C ASP A 433 0.79 -12.07 -24.49
N HIS A 434 -0.32 -11.50 -23.99
CA HIS A 434 -1.57 -11.32 -24.73
C HIS A 434 -2.11 -9.90 -24.55
N PRO A 435 -2.70 -9.29 -25.59
CA PRO A 435 -3.41 -8.02 -25.44
C PRO A 435 -4.45 -8.05 -24.32
N ILE A 436 -4.65 -6.89 -23.71
CA ILE A 436 -5.87 -6.59 -22.97
C ILE A 436 -6.99 -6.43 -24.00
N THR A 437 -8.13 -7.06 -23.76
CA THR A 437 -9.36 -6.83 -24.52
C THR A 437 -10.09 -5.63 -23.96
N ASP A 438 -10.72 -4.85 -24.84
CA ASP A 438 -11.72 -3.82 -24.51
C ASP A 438 -12.80 -4.34 -23.54
#